data_AF-A0A4Q3RP78-F1
#
_entry.id   AF-A0A4Q3RP78-F1
#
_cell.length_a   1.000
_cell.length_b   1.000
_cell.length_c   1.000
_cell.angle_alpha   90.00
_cell.angle_beta   90.00
_cell.angle_gamma   90.00
#
_symmetry.space_group_name_H-M   'P 1'
#
loop_
_entity.id
_entity.type
_entity.pdbx_description
1 polymer ?
#
loop_
_entity_poly.entity_id
_entity_poly.type
_entity_poly.pdbx_seq_one_letter_code
_entity_poly.pdbx_strand_id
1 'polypeptide(L)' 'VQVSIYSMKGELLFKKQLQPGAQQLNLQNLMKGMYIMKAGTSTQKILL' A
#
# COMPACT_ATOMS: atom_id res chain seq x y z
N VAL A 1 -10.04 -7.29 -3.31
CA VAL A 1 -8.76 -6.89 -3.96
C VAL A 1 -7.66 -6.90 -2.91
N GLN A 2 -6.52 -7.52 -3.18
CA GLN A 2 -5.39 -7.45 -2.26
C GLN A 2 -4.63 -6.16 -2.47
N VAL A 3 -4.37 -5.42 -1.39
CA VAL A 3 -3.49 -4.25 -1.38
C VAL A 3 -2.24 -4.55 -0.57
N SER A 4 -1.09 -4.27 -1.15
CA SER A 4 0.22 -4.41 -0.53
C SER A 4 1.01 -3.11 -0.70
N ILE A 5 1.75 -2.70 0.33
CA ILE A 5 2.65 -1.54 0.26
C ILE A 5 4.06 -2.01 0.53
N TYR A 6 4.97 -1.54 -0.32
CA TYR A 6 6.38 -1.85 -0.28
C TYR A 6 7.20 -0.59 -0.06
N SER A 7 8.32 -0.72 0.64
CA SER A 7 9.36 0.30 0.67
C SER A 7 9.97 0.47 -0.73
N MET A 8 10.67 1.59 -0.97
CA MET A 8 11.42 1.77 -2.22
C MET A 8 12.55 0.76 -2.42
N LYS A 9 12.94 0.05 -1.35
CA LYS A 9 13.92 -1.05 -1.39
C LYS A 9 13.26 -2.40 -1.70
N GLY A 10 11.93 -2.46 -1.83
CA GLY A 10 11.17 -3.66 -2.15
C GLY A 10 10.67 -4.47 -0.94
N GLU A 11 10.89 -3.98 0.28
CA GLU A 11 10.41 -4.67 1.50
C GLU A 11 8.90 -4.51 1.64
N LEU A 12 8.18 -5.60 1.96
CA LEU A 12 6.74 -5.54 2.23
C LEU A 12 6.49 -4.93 3.61
N LEU A 13 5.81 -3.79 3.66
CA LEU A 13 5.52 -3.06 4.90
C LEU A 13 4.04 -3.18 5.34
N PHE A 14 3.14 -3.39 4.39
CA PHE A 14 1.71 -3.55 4.67
C PHE A 14 1.07 -4.51 3.67
N LYS A 15 0.13 -5.32 4.12
CA LYS A 15 -0.68 -6.20 3.26
C LYS A 15 -2.07 -6.37 3.84
N LYS A 16 -3.11 -6.12 3.05
CA LYS A 16 -4.51 -6.30 3.47
C LYS A 16 -5.38 -6.73 2.31
N GLN A 17 -6.27 -7.68 2.55
CA GLN A 17 -7.35 -8.01 1.63
C GLN A 17 -8.50 -7.02 1.84
N LEU A 18 -8.88 -6.31 0.77
CA LEU A 18 -9.99 -5.37 0.78
C LEU A 18 -11.26 -6.01 0.19
N GLN A 19 -12.37 -5.71 0.83
CA GLN A 19 -13.70 -5.96 0.30
C GLN A 19 -14.05 -4.92 -0.79
N PRO A 20 -15.00 -5.20 -1.68
CA PRO A 20 -15.47 -4.23 -2.67
C PRO A 20 -15.98 -2.93 -2.04
N GLY A 21 -15.85 -1.82 -2.76
CA GLY A 21 -16.25 -0.48 -2.30
C GLY A 21 -15.07 0.42 -1.91
N ALA A 22 -15.38 1.65 -1.52
CA ALA A 22 -14.37 2.59 -1.01
C ALA A 22 -13.87 2.11 0.36
N GLN A 23 -12.56 2.00 0.51
CA GLN A 23 -11.92 1.52 1.74
C GLN A 23 -10.80 2.47 2.13
N GLN A 24 -10.70 2.77 3.43
CA GLN A 24 -9.60 3.55 3.98
C GLN A 24 -8.51 2.62 4.53
N LEU A 25 -7.26 2.90 4.20
CA LEU A 25 -6.09 2.22 4.75
C LEU A 25 -5.48 3.10 5.83
N ASN A 26 -5.30 2.55 7.04
CA ASN A 26 -4.55 3.24 8.09
C ASN A 26 -3.06 2.88 7.96
N LEU A 27 -2.26 3.87 7.59
CA LEU A 27 -0.81 3.75 7.34
C LEU A 27 0.01 4.60 8.31
N GLN A 28 -0.55 5.00 9.45
CA GLN A 28 0.10 5.89 10.42
C GLN A 28 1.42 5.34 10.99
N ASN A 29 1.61 4.02 10.94
CA ASN A 29 2.85 3.37 11.39
C ASN A 29 3.99 3.46 10.36
N LEU A 30 3.71 3.96 9.15
CA LEU A 30 4.73 4.19 8.14
C LEU A 30 5.28 5.62 8.28
N MET A 31 6.61 5.74 8.19
CA MET A 31 7.26 7.05 8.15
C MET A 31 6.84 7.83 6.90
N LYS A 32 6.99 9.16 6.93
CA LYS A 32 6.79 9.96 5.72
C LYS A 32 7.82 9.59 4.66
N GLY A 33 7.38 9.42 3.43
CA GLY A 33 8.27 8.97 2.36
C GLY A 33 7.55 8.38 1.16
N MET A 34 8.35 7.97 0.19
CA MET A 34 7.84 7.36 -1.04
C MET A 34 7.72 5.84 -0.87
N TYR A 35 6.63 5.28 -1.37
CA TYR A 35 6.31 3.86 -1.29
C TYR A 35 5.72 3.35 -2.60
N ILE A 36 5.73 2.03 -2.78
CA ILE A 36 5.08 1.36 -3.89
C ILE A 36 3.83 0.66 -3.37
N MET A 37 2.66 1.07 -3.82
CA MET A 37 1.39 0.39 -3.55
C MET A 37 1.05 -0.52 -4.72
N LYS A 38 0.75 -1.79 -4.43
CA LYS A 38 0.18 -2.74 -5.38
C LYS A 38 -1.24 -3.07 -4.96
N ALA A 39 -2.21 -2.88 -5.85
CA ALA A 39 -3.61 -3.21 -5.66
C ALA A 39 -4.09 -4.09 -6.82
N GLY A 40 -4.19 -5.41 -6.59
CA GLY A 40 -4.43 -6.36 -7.69
C GLY A 40 -3.32 -6.30 -8.74
N THR A 41 -3.68 -6.03 -10.00
CA THR A 41 -2.74 -5.86 -11.12
C THR A 41 -2.16 -4.45 -11.22
N SER A 42 -2.70 -3.49 -10.48
CA SER A 42 -2.27 -2.09 -10.52
C SER A 42 -1.11 -1.86 -9.56
N THR A 43 -0.09 -1.14 -10.03
CA THR A 43 1.05 -0.71 -9.21
C THR A 43 1.20 0.79 -9.32
N GLN A 44 1.32 1.49 -8.19
CA GLN A 44 1.42 2.94 -8.12
C GLN A 44 2.45 3.37 -7.09
N LYS A 45 3.16 4.46 -7.36
CA LYS A 45 4.01 5.13 -6.36
C LYS A 45 3.16 6.11 -5.57
N ILE A 46 3.25 6.08 -4.24
CA ILE A 46 2.52 6.95 -3.34
C ILE A 46 3.51 7.68 -2.42
N LEU A 47 3.18 8.93 -2.07
CA LEU A 47 3.87 9.70 -1.05
C LEU A 47 2.96 9.75 0.19
N LEU A 48 3.49 9.32 1.33
CA LEU A 48 2.83 9.38 2.64
C LEU A 48 3.45 10.49 3.49
#